data_AF-A0A8J2UG08-F1
#
_entry.id   AF-A0A8J2UG08-F1
#
_cell.length_a   1.000
_cell.length_b   1.000
_cell.length_c   1.000
_cell.angle_alpha   90.00
_cell.angle_beta   90.00
_cell.angle_gamma   90.00
#
_symmetry.space_group_name_H-M   'P 1'
#
loop_
_entity.id
_entity.type
_entity.pdbx_description
1 polymer ?
#
loop_
_entity_poly.entity_id
_entity_poly.type
_entity_poly.pdbx_seq_one_letter_code
_entity_poly.pdbx_strand_id
1 'polypeptide(L)'
;MKSLITAHFGKLILATTFLLVLTTAHARSTIANTGFADTAATVKYLGTQDDMLVFNVSYANPDGSRFSLTVKDQDGTQLYQGLFNEKTFYKQFRLPKSDKDRIVFVFRDFRDADIVKAFDVNVNSRLIREVAVKQIN
;
A
#
# COMPACT_ATOMS: atom_id res chain seq x y z
N MET A 1 4.62 49.21 61.36
CA MET A 1 5.76 48.39 60.91
C MET A 1 5.37 46.91 61.00
N LYS A 2 5.91 46.08 60.10
CA LYS A 2 5.86 44.59 60.06
C LYS A 2 4.48 43.94 59.81
N SER A 3 4.42 43.19 58.70
CA SER A 3 3.41 42.18 58.37
C SER A 3 3.81 40.83 58.97
N LEU A 4 2.84 39.93 59.21
CA LEU A 4 3.03 38.47 59.20
C LEU A 4 1.69 37.70 59.13
N ILE A 5 1.42 37.09 57.97
CA ILE A 5 0.93 35.71 57.69
C ILE A 5 0.36 34.95 58.93
N THR A 6 -0.82 34.31 58.98
CA THR A 6 -1.44 33.24 58.12
C THR A 6 -2.94 33.11 58.54
N ALA A 7 -3.87 32.29 58.02
CA ALA A 7 -3.85 31.09 57.17
C ALA A 7 -5.16 30.94 56.31
N HIS A 8 -5.49 29.71 55.89
CA HIS A 8 -6.65 29.35 55.05
C HIS A 8 -7.80 28.70 55.85
N PHE A 9 -9.04 28.80 55.35
CA PHE A 9 -9.97 27.64 55.19
C PHE A 9 -11.21 28.05 54.36
N GLY A 10 -11.73 27.15 53.51
CA GLY A 10 -13.02 27.30 52.81
C GLY A 10 -12.95 27.19 51.28
N LYS A 11 -13.25 26.01 50.74
CA LYS A 11 -13.43 25.77 49.29
C LYS A 11 -14.92 25.69 48.95
N LEU A 12 -15.36 26.35 47.88
CA LEU A 12 -16.64 26.13 47.18
C LEU A 12 -16.49 26.67 45.76
N ILE A 13 -15.87 25.91 44.85
CA ILE A 13 -16.54 25.00 43.90
C ILE A 13 -17.48 25.76 42.94
N LEU A 14 -16.96 26.08 41.75
CA LEU A 14 -17.75 26.18 40.53
C LEU A 14 -16.92 25.61 39.37
N ALA A 15 -17.02 24.29 39.17
CA ALA A 15 -16.27 23.54 38.17
C ALA A 15 -17.22 22.96 37.12
N THR A 16 -17.67 23.80 36.19
CA THR A 16 -18.42 23.37 35.00
C THR A 16 -17.46 22.85 33.92
N THR A 17 -16.98 21.62 34.08
CA THR A 17 -16.28 20.89 33.01
C THR A 17 -17.27 20.45 31.92
N PHE A 18 -17.32 21.22 30.83
CA PHE A 18 -17.98 20.80 29.59
C PHE A 18 -17.04 19.84 28.83
N LEU A 19 -17.29 18.53 28.95
CA LEU A 19 -16.44 17.50 28.36
C LEU A 19 -16.89 17.21 26.91
N LEU A 20 -16.27 17.89 25.93
CA LEU A 20 -16.53 17.65 24.51
C LEU A 20 -15.84 16.36 24.04
N VAL A 21 -16.56 15.24 24.03
CA VAL A 21 -16.03 13.95 23.57
C VAL A 21 -16.08 13.87 22.04
N LEU A 22 -14.96 14.19 21.40
CA LEU A 22 -14.74 13.97 19.95
C LEU A 22 -14.46 12.49 19.68
N THR A 23 -15.49 11.67 19.48
CA THR A 23 -15.33 10.27 19.07
C THR A 23 -15.00 10.19 17.57
N THR A 24 -13.72 10.01 17.22
CA THR A 24 -13.34 9.68 15.83
C THR A 24 -13.71 8.23 15.52
N ALA A 25 -14.82 8.04 14.81
CA ALA A 25 -15.26 6.73 14.33
C ALA A 25 -14.33 6.21 13.23
N HIS A 26 -13.26 5.52 13.60
CA HIS A 26 -12.39 4.84 12.65
C HIS A 26 -13.05 3.54 12.17
N ALA A 27 -13.55 3.54 10.93
CA ALA A 27 -14.03 2.33 10.29
C ALA A 27 -12.89 1.30 10.18
N ARG A 28 -13.05 0.17 10.87
CA ARG A 28 -12.02 -0.88 10.94
C ARG A 28 -12.45 -2.05 10.05
N SER A 29 -11.88 -2.12 8.84
CA SER A 29 -12.15 -3.21 7.91
C SER A 29 -11.68 -4.55 8.48
N THR A 30 -12.63 -5.42 8.85
CA THR A 30 -12.34 -6.79 9.26
C THR A 30 -12.06 -7.66 8.03
N ILE A 31 -10.81 -7.72 7.60
CA ILE A 31 -10.37 -8.77 6.68
C ILE A 31 -10.43 -10.09 7.46
N ALA A 32 -11.18 -11.06 6.94
CA ALA A 32 -11.30 -12.38 7.55
C ALA A 32 -9.93 -13.07 7.51
N ASN A 33 -9.36 -13.33 8.69
CA ASN A 33 -8.00 -13.84 8.82
C ASN A 33 -7.97 -15.36 8.54
N THR A 34 -7.86 -15.75 7.27
CA THR A 34 -7.44 -17.10 6.88
C THR A 34 -5.94 -17.19 7.07
N GLY A 35 -5.53 -17.95 8.08
CA GLY A 35 -4.21 -17.84 8.69
C GLY A 35 -3.01 -18.03 7.76
N PHE A 36 -2.34 -16.93 7.46
CA PHE A 36 -0.90 -16.85 7.24
C PHE A 36 -0.38 -15.67 8.07
N ALA A 37 0.81 -15.79 8.67
CA ALA A 37 1.42 -14.65 9.36
C ALA A 37 1.51 -13.46 8.40
N ASP A 38 1.23 -12.25 8.90
CA ASP A 38 0.82 -11.09 8.09
C ASP A 38 2.01 -10.42 7.36
N THR A 39 2.57 -11.17 6.42
CA THR A 39 3.68 -10.75 5.57
C THR A 39 3.13 -9.91 4.42
N ALA A 40 2.99 -8.61 4.68
CA ALA A 40 2.44 -7.63 3.74
C ALA A 40 3.36 -7.41 2.53
N ALA A 41 3.09 -8.15 1.44
CA ALA A 41 3.52 -7.75 0.11
C ALA A 41 2.61 -6.63 -0.42
N THR A 42 3.12 -5.74 -1.25
CA THR A 42 2.32 -4.70 -1.92
C THR A 42 2.90 -4.40 -3.29
N VAL A 43 2.02 -4.28 -4.28
CA VAL A 43 2.34 -3.84 -5.65
C VAL A 43 1.52 -2.58 -5.91
N LYS A 44 2.21 -1.46 -6.21
CA LYS A 44 1.59 -0.18 -6.54
C LYS A 44 1.98 0.25 -7.95
N TYR A 45 1.02 0.29 -8.86
CA TYR A 45 1.17 0.93 -10.16
C TYR A 45 1.34 2.45 -9.99
N LEU A 46 2.32 3.03 -10.70
CA LEU A 46 2.63 4.47 -10.65
C LEU A 46 2.19 5.21 -11.91
N GLY A 47 1.77 4.51 -12.96
CA GLY A 47 1.50 5.07 -14.28
C GLY A 47 2.43 4.50 -15.36
N THR A 48 2.39 5.12 -16.53
CA THR A 48 3.23 4.78 -17.69
C THR A 48 4.21 5.92 -17.95
N GLN A 49 5.47 5.58 -18.20
CA GLN A 49 6.53 6.51 -18.59
C GLN A 49 7.30 5.88 -19.76
N ASP A 50 7.53 6.63 -20.84
CA ASP A 50 8.34 6.19 -21.99
C ASP A 50 7.89 4.82 -22.56
N ASP A 51 6.57 4.61 -22.69
CA ASP A 51 5.89 3.35 -23.04
C ASP A 51 6.22 2.13 -22.13
N MET A 52 6.70 2.39 -20.91
CA MET A 52 6.91 1.41 -19.86
C MET A 52 5.91 1.57 -18.72
N LEU A 53 5.28 0.47 -18.30
CA LEU A 53 4.48 0.40 -17.08
C LEU A 53 5.40 0.45 -15.85
N VAL A 54 5.14 1.37 -14.91
CA VAL A 54 5.98 1.56 -13.72
C VAL A 54 5.26 1.06 -12.46
N PHE A 55 5.94 0.21 -11.68
CA PHE A 55 5.43 -0.35 -10.43
C PHE A 55 6.44 -0.19 -9.30
N ASN A 56 5.98 0.19 -8.11
CA ASN A 56 6.72 -0.01 -6.87
C ASN A 56 6.24 -1.31 -6.22
N VAL A 57 7.18 -2.17 -5.84
CA VAL A 57 6.91 -3.48 -5.22
C VAL A 57 7.65 -3.54 -3.89
N SER A 58 6.93 -3.81 -2.81
CA SER A 58 7.47 -3.98 -1.46
C SER A 58 7.05 -5.30 -0.85
N TYR A 59 7.93 -5.86 -0.01
CA TYR A 59 7.66 -7.07 0.75
C TYR A 59 8.37 -7.00 2.10
N ALA A 60 7.59 -7.05 3.18
CA ALA A 60 8.15 -7.31 4.51
C ALA A 60 8.64 -8.76 4.56
N ASN A 61 9.77 -9.03 5.20
CA ASN A 61 10.35 -10.37 5.28
C ASN A 61 11.07 -10.52 6.63
N PRO A 62 10.33 -10.53 7.75
CA PRO A 62 10.87 -10.21 9.08
C PRO A 62 11.98 -11.16 9.57
N ASP A 63 11.90 -12.43 9.15
CA ASP A 63 12.90 -13.47 9.43
C ASP A 63 14.16 -13.35 8.55
N GLY A 64 14.07 -12.70 7.38
CA GLY A 64 15.13 -12.65 6.37
C GLY A 64 15.25 -13.94 5.57
N SER A 65 14.18 -14.74 5.47
CA SER A 65 14.18 -15.96 4.66
C SER A 65 14.40 -15.65 3.18
N ARG A 66 14.95 -16.64 2.46
CA ARG A 66 15.11 -16.51 1.01
C ARG A 66 13.74 -16.63 0.35
N PHE A 67 13.42 -15.69 -0.52
CA PHE A 67 12.22 -15.72 -1.34
C PHE A 67 12.57 -15.40 -2.78
N SER A 68 11.73 -15.85 -3.70
CA SER A 68 11.84 -15.53 -5.12
C SER A 68 10.68 -14.63 -5.55
N LEU A 69 10.96 -13.70 -6.48
CA LEU A 69 9.95 -12.85 -7.11
C LEU A 69 9.98 -13.05 -8.62
N THR A 70 8.92 -13.67 -9.14
CA THR A 70 8.66 -13.79 -10.58
C THR A 70 7.74 -12.66 -11.01
N VAL A 71 8.00 -12.06 -12.18
CA VAL A 71 7.05 -11.17 -12.87
C VAL A 71 6.70 -11.77 -14.22
N LYS A 72 5.41 -11.82 -14.54
CA LYS A 72 4.87 -12.42 -15.77
C LYS A 72 3.91 -11.49 -16.49
N ASP A 73 3.78 -11.68 -17.79
CA ASP A 73 2.71 -11.07 -18.61
C ASP A 73 1.39 -11.88 -18.54
N GLN A 74 0.40 -11.48 -19.34
CA GLN A 74 -0.87 -12.18 -19.46
C GLN A 74 -0.73 -13.66 -19.84
N ASP A 75 0.16 -13.95 -20.78
CA ASP A 75 0.26 -15.26 -21.43
C ASP A 75 1.16 -16.22 -20.59
N GLY A 76 1.65 -15.73 -19.45
CA GLY A 76 2.45 -16.48 -18.48
C GLY A 76 3.96 -16.42 -18.76
N THR A 77 4.38 -15.67 -19.77
CA THR A 77 5.79 -15.43 -20.13
C THR A 77 6.48 -14.74 -18.96
N GLN A 78 7.66 -15.24 -18.59
CA GLN A 78 8.44 -14.64 -17.52
C GLN A 78 9.16 -13.39 -18.03
N LEU A 79 8.71 -12.22 -17.57
CA LEU A 79 9.37 -10.93 -17.82
C LEU A 79 10.56 -10.71 -16.88
N TYR A 80 10.50 -11.27 -15.67
CA TYR A 80 11.57 -11.16 -14.67
C TYR A 80 11.55 -12.33 -13.68
N GLN A 81 12.73 -12.68 -13.17
CA GLN A 81 12.89 -13.53 -11.98
C GLN A 81 14.06 -13.00 -11.15
N GLY A 82 13.85 -12.87 -9.83
CA GLY A 82 14.91 -12.59 -8.86
C GLY A 82 14.83 -13.51 -7.65
N LEU A 83 15.92 -13.59 -6.90
CA LEU A 83 16.04 -14.25 -5.60
C LEU A 83 16.57 -13.25 -4.59
N PHE A 84 15.94 -13.20 -3.42
CA PHE A 84 16.06 -12.12 -2.44
C PHE A 84 16.06 -12.67 -1.02
N ASN A 85 16.58 -11.91 -0.06
CA ASN A 85 16.57 -12.23 1.36
C ASN A 85 16.58 -10.98 2.27
N GLU A 86 16.42 -9.80 1.69
CA GLU A 86 16.32 -8.54 2.41
C GLU A 86 15.12 -8.58 3.37
N LYS A 87 15.30 -8.14 4.63
CA LYS A 87 14.20 -8.09 5.62
C LYS A 87 13.10 -7.09 5.28
N THR A 88 13.44 -6.11 4.46
CA THR A 88 12.53 -5.11 3.92
C THR A 88 12.90 -4.94 2.45
N PHE A 89 12.19 -5.68 1.60
CA PHE A 89 12.38 -5.59 0.17
C PHE A 89 11.60 -4.42 -0.40
N TYR A 90 12.26 -3.64 -1.25
CA TYR A 90 11.64 -2.60 -2.06
C TYR A 90 12.37 -2.50 -3.40
N LYS A 91 11.63 -2.61 -4.52
CA LYS A 91 12.16 -2.37 -5.86
C LYS A 91 11.12 -1.67 -6.74
N GLN A 92 11.60 -0.81 -7.64
CA GLN A 92 10.81 -0.30 -8.75
C GLN A 92 11.02 -1.21 -9.96
N PHE A 93 9.93 -1.59 -10.62
CA PHE A 93 9.93 -2.30 -11.89
C PHE A 93 9.44 -1.37 -12.99
N ARG A 94 10.12 -1.42 -14.14
CA ARG A 94 9.67 -0.81 -15.39
C ARG A 94 9.53 -1.95 -16.40
N LEU A 95 8.32 -2.18 -16.87
CA LEU A 95 7.98 -3.31 -17.73
C LEU A 95 7.46 -2.77 -19.07
N PRO A 96 7.75 -3.41 -20.22
CA PRO A 96 7.18 -2.99 -21.49
C PRO A 96 5.65 -2.96 -21.43
N LYS A 97 5.03 -1.91 -21.97
CA LYS A 97 3.59 -1.90 -22.22
C LYS A 97 3.25 -2.95 -23.29
N SER A 98 2.06 -3.54 -23.22
CA SER A 98 1.55 -4.51 -24.20
C SER A 98 0.11 -4.15 -24.61
N ASP A 99 -0.38 -4.70 -25.73
CA ASP A 99 -1.80 -4.57 -26.12
C ASP A 99 -2.75 -5.13 -25.05
N LYS A 100 -2.21 -5.99 -24.16
CA LYS A 100 -2.89 -6.52 -22.99
C LYS A 100 -2.04 -6.24 -21.74
N ASP A 101 -2.27 -5.09 -21.12
CA ASP A 101 -1.55 -4.65 -19.92
C ASP A 101 -1.98 -5.41 -18.64
N ARG A 102 -1.82 -6.74 -18.64
CA ARG A 102 -1.98 -7.60 -17.46
C ARG A 102 -0.63 -8.11 -17.00
N ILE A 103 -0.24 -7.75 -15.78
CA ILE A 103 1.03 -8.16 -15.17
C ILE A 103 0.75 -8.96 -13.89
N VAL A 104 1.44 -10.10 -13.74
CA VAL A 104 1.34 -10.94 -12.55
C VAL A 104 2.67 -10.96 -11.79
N PHE A 105 2.66 -10.49 -10.54
CA PHE A 105 3.78 -10.60 -9.60
C PHE A 105 3.55 -11.80 -8.69
N VAL A 106 4.54 -12.71 -8.58
CA VAL A 106 4.44 -13.94 -7.77
C VAL A 106 5.62 -14.01 -6.81
N PHE A 107 5.32 -14.02 -5.51
CA PHE A 107 6.28 -14.28 -4.45
C PHE A 107 6.19 -15.75 -4.02
N ARG A 108 7.34 -16.42 -3.89
CA ARG A 108 7.44 -17.79 -3.36
C ARG A 108 8.55 -17.85 -2.32
N ASP A 109 8.38 -18.68 -1.29
CA ASP A 109 9.51 -19.04 -0.43
C ASP A 109 10.52 -19.86 -1.26
N PHE A 110 11.76 -19.93 -0.80
CA PHE A 110 12.79 -20.79 -1.37
C PHE A 110 12.77 -22.20 -0.76
N ARG A 111 12.25 -22.35 0.47
CA ARG A 111 12.13 -23.62 1.19
C ARG A 111 10.94 -24.44 0.69
N ASP A 112 9.77 -23.82 0.70
CA ASP A 112 8.54 -24.36 0.13
C ASP A 112 8.23 -23.61 -1.16
N ALA A 113 8.08 -24.31 -2.28
CA ALA A 113 7.86 -23.71 -3.60
C ALA A 113 6.46 -23.08 -3.77
N ASP A 114 5.69 -23.00 -2.69
CA ASP A 114 4.34 -22.47 -2.62
C ASP A 114 4.30 -20.96 -2.87
N ILE A 115 3.16 -20.52 -3.39
CA ILE A 115 2.90 -19.11 -3.68
C ILE A 115 2.54 -18.41 -2.37
N VAL A 116 3.47 -17.61 -1.85
CA VAL A 116 3.29 -16.81 -0.63
C VAL A 116 2.32 -15.66 -0.87
N LYS A 117 2.47 -14.96 -2.02
CA LYS A 117 1.53 -13.93 -2.51
C LYS A 117 1.55 -13.87 -4.04
N ALA A 118 0.41 -13.56 -4.65
CA ALA A 118 0.31 -13.21 -6.06
C ALA A 118 -0.54 -11.94 -6.24
N PHE A 119 -0.15 -11.09 -7.19
CA PHE A 119 -0.87 -9.86 -7.56
C PHE A 119 -1.11 -9.86 -9.05
N ASP A 120 -2.37 -9.78 -9.46
CA ASP A 120 -2.81 -9.65 -10.84
C ASP A 120 -3.24 -8.19 -11.09
N VAL A 121 -2.49 -7.47 -11.92
CA VAL A 121 -2.72 -6.04 -12.19
C VAL A 121 -3.12 -5.86 -13.65
N ASN A 122 -4.34 -5.39 -13.87
CA ASN A 122 -4.90 -5.07 -15.19
C ASN A 122 -4.96 -3.54 -15.35
N VAL A 123 -4.18 -3.00 -16.29
CA VAL A 123 -4.11 -1.55 -16.57
C VAL A 123 -4.98 -1.24 -17.80
N ASN A 124 -6.28 -1.05 -17.58
CA ASN A 124 -7.18 -0.68 -18.68
C ASN A 124 -7.01 0.80 -19.07
N SER A 125 -6.38 1.07 -20.22
CA SER A 125 -6.24 2.44 -20.75
C SER A 125 -7.42 2.82 -21.66
N ARG A 126 -8.24 3.79 -21.22
CA ARG A 126 -9.33 4.35 -22.04
C ARG A 126 -8.83 5.50 -22.89
N LEU A 127 -8.73 5.31 -24.20
CA LEU A 127 -8.50 6.41 -25.14
C LEU A 127 -9.77 7.28 -25.21
N ILE A 128 -9.66 8.56 -24.88
CA ILE A 128 -10.71 9.57 -25.12
C ILE A 128 -10.29 10.36 -26.36
N ARG A 129 -11.11 10.32 -27.42
CA ARG A 129 -10.92 11.12 -28.63
C ARG A 129 -11.98 12.22 -28.65
N GLU A 130 -11.57 13.44 -28.39
CA GLU A 130 -12.44 14.61 -28.55
C GLU A 130 -12.52 14.99 -30.04
N VAL A 131 -13.73 15.24 -30.53
CA VAL A 131 -14.01 15.67 -31.91
C VAL A 131 -14.88 16.90 -31.85
N ALA A 132 -14.34 18.04 -32.30
CA ALA A 132 -15.07 19.29 -32.43
C ALA A 132 -15.51 19.49 -33.89
N VAL A 133 -16.82 19.62 -34.13
CA VAL A 133 -17.37 20.01 -35.44
C VAL A 133 -17.65 21.50 -35.42
N LYS A 134 -17.06 22.25 -36.35
CA LYS A 134 -17.43 23.65 -36.62
C LYS A 134 -18.16 23.74 -37.96
N GLN A 135 -19.36 24.31 -37.94
CA GLN A 135 -19.99 24.81 -39.15
C GLN A 135 -19.21 26.05 -39.65
N ILE A 136 -19.01 26.12 -40.95
CA ILE A 136 -18.42 27.26 -41.65
C ILE A 136 -19.54 27.87 -42.50
N ASN A 137 -19.73 29.18 -42.39
CA ASN A 137 -20.59 30.00 -43.26
C ASN A 137 -19.70 30.84 -44.18
#